data_AF-A0A523ZVX6-F1
#
_entry.id   AF-A0A523ZVX6-F1
#
_cell.length_a   1.000
_cell.length_b   1.000
_cell.length_c   1.000
_cell.angle_alpha   90.00
_cell.angle_beta   90.00
_cell.angle_gamma   90.00
#
_symmetry.space_group_name_H-M   'P 1'
#
loop_
_entity.id
_entity.type
_entity.pdbx_description
1 polymer ?
#
loop_
_entity_poly.entity_id
_entity_poly.type
_entity_poly.pdbx_seq_one_letter_code
_entity_poly.pdbx_strand_id
1 'polypeptide(L)' 'MNSQIYELVIGLEIHAQLLTKTKYFCYSSTQYRNPPAYAKK' A
#
# COMPACT_ATOMS: atom_id res chain seq x y z
N MET A 1 31.65 -25.12 19.94
CA MET A 1 30.24 -25.49 20.12
C MET A 1 29.38 -24.29 19.77
N ASN A 2 28.81 -24.26 18.57
CA ASN A 2 27.74 -23.31 18.26
C ASN A 2 26.43 -23.99 18.69
N SER A 3 25.96 -23.68 19.89
CA SER A 3 24.68 -24.16 20.40
C SER A 3 23.62 -23.11 20.09
N GLN A 4 23.18 -23.06 18.84
CA GLN A 4 22.01 -22.26 18.47
C GLN A 4 20.76 -23.07 18.81
N ILE A 5 20.13 -22.71 19.93
CA ILE A 5 18.95 -23.41 20.49
C ILE A 5 17.66 -22.96 19.79
N TYR A 6 17.71 -21.82 19.08
CA TYR A 6 16.57 -21.20 18.40
C TYR A 6 17.01 -20.52 17.10
N GLU A 7 16.07 -20.38 16.17
CA GLU A 7 16.24 -19.71 14.88
C GLU A 7 15.40 -18.43 14.83
N LEU A 8 15.99 -17.33 14.36
CA LEU A 8 15.29 -16.08 14.14
C LEU A 8 14.59 -16.11 12.78
N VAL A 9 13.26 -16.15 12.79
CA VAL A 9 12.44 -16.10 11.57
C VAL A 9 11.74 -14.74 11.49
N ILE A 10 12.00 -13.98 10.41
CA ILE A 10 11.43 -12.65 10.18
C ILE A 10 10.57 -12.69 8.93
N GLY A 11 9.31 -12.27 9.05
CA GLY A 11 8.42 -12.00 7.91
C GLY A 11 8.32 -10.51 7.64
N LEU A 12 8.38 -10.12 6.37
CA LEU A 12 8.17 -8.75 5.91
C LEU A 12 7.00 -8.72 4.94
N GLU A 13 6.05 -7.82 5.18
CA GLU A 13 4.95 -7.53 4.26
C GLU A 13 5.11 -6.11 3.71
N ILE A 14 5.17 -5.98 2.39
CA ILE A 14 5.43 -4.72 1.70
C ILE A 14 4.22 -4.38 0.85
N HIS A 15 3.68 -3.16 1.03
CA HIS A 15 2.63 -2.63 0.18
C HIS A 15 3.24 -1.61 -0.78
N ALA A 16 3.01 -1.80 -2.08
CA ALA A 16 3.47 -0.90 -3.12
C ALA A 16 2.27 -0.44 -3.99
N GLN A 17 2.11 0.87 -4.14
CA GLN A 17 1.04 1.43 -4.96
C GLN A 17 1.42 1.41 -6.44
N LEU A 18 0.52 0.87 -7.29
CA LEU A 18 0.68 0.94 -8.74
C LEU A 18 0.51 2.38 -9.24
N LEU A 19 1.34 2.79 -10.21
CA LEU A 19 1.28 4.12 -10.84
C LEU A 19 0.25 4.20 -11.97
N THR A 20 -0.89 3.53 -11.81
CA THR A 20 -2.01 3.61 -12.77
C THR A 20 -2.68 4.98 -12.68
N LYS A 21 -3.34 5.43 -13.75
CA LYS A 21 -4.14 6.67 -13.74
C LYS A 21 -5.50 6.51 -13.06
N THR A 22 -6.06 5.30 -13.10
CA THR A 22 -7.36 4.95 -12.53
C THR A 22 -7.23 3.89 -11.45
N LYS A 23 -8.19 3.85 -10.53
CA LYS A 23 -8.27 2.80 -9.50
C LYS A 23 -8.56 1.44 -10.12
N TYR A 24 -8.29 0.39 -9.36
CA TYR A 24 -8.33 -0.98 -9.87
C TYR A 24 -9.75 -1.46 -10.23
N PHE A 25 -10.77 -1.03 -9.48
CA PHE A 25 -12.15 -1.47 -9.66
C PHE A 25 -13.11 -0.36 -10.12
N CYS A 26 -12.59 0.82 -10.47
CA CYS A 26 -13.40 1.92 -11.01
C CYS A 26 -12.55 2.93 -11.77
N TYR A 27 -13.19 3.72 -12.62
CA TYR A 27 -12.51 4.72 -13.46
C TYR A 27 -12.08 6.00 -12.72
N SER A 28 -12.27 6.07 -11.39
CA SER A 28 -11.85 7.25 -10.62
C SER A 28 -10.32 7.37 -10.58
N SER A 29 -9.84 8.61 -10.47
CA SER A 29 -8.40 8.93 -10.46
C SER A 29 -7.69 8.39 -9.21
N THR A 30 -6.44 7.95 -9.38
CA THR A 30 -5.49 7.60 -8.30
C THR A 30 -4.69 8.82 -7.79
N GLN A 31 -4.87 9.99 -8.39
CA GLN A 31 -4.15 11.21 -8.00
C GLN A 31 -4.47 11.62 -6.56
N TYR A 32 -3.41 11.92 -5.82
CA TYR A 32 -3.52 12.48 -4.48
C TYR A 32 -4.06 13.92 -4.54
N ARG A 33 -4.68 14.36 -3.42
CA ARG A 33 -5.12 15.75 -3.19
C ARG A 33 -6.30 16.24 -4.03
N ASN A 34 -7.11 15.34 -4.58
CA ASN A 34 -8.40 15.71 -5.15
C ASN A 34 -9.35 16.27 -4.06
N PRO A 35 -10.17 17.28 -4.36
CA PRO A 35 -11.16 17.79 -3.41
C PRO A 35 -12.18 16.70 -3.03
N PRO A 36 -12.77 16.75 -1.82
CA PRO A 36 -13.78 15.77 -1.45
C PRO A 36 -15.00 15.90 -2.35
N ALA A 37 -15.59 14.76 -2.72
CA ALA A 37 -16.65 14.69 -3.74
C ALA A 37 -17.91 15.51 -3.43
N TYR A 38 -18.10 15.91 -2.17
CA TYR A 38 -19.24 16.70 -1.70
C TYR A 38 -18.86 18.12 -1.25
N ALA A 39 -17.62 18.57 -1.47
CA ALA A 39 -17.26 19.96 -1.19
C ALA A 39 -18.18 20.89 -2.00
N LYS A 40 -19.21 21.41 -1.34
CA LYS A 40 -19.98 22.54 -1.88
C LYS A 40 -19.07 23.76 -1.84
N LYS A 41 -19.14 24.51 -2.93
CA LYS A 41 -18.47 25.79 -3.11
C LYS A 41 -18.92 26.79 -2.04
#